data_AF-A0A2E9QU70-F1
#
_entry.id   AF-A0A2E9QU70-F1
#
_cell.length_a   1.000
_cell.length_b   1.000
_cell.length_c   1.000
_cell.angle_alpha   90.00
_cell.angle_beta   90.00
_cell.angle_gamma   90.00
#
_symmetry.space_group_name_H-M   'P 1'
#
loop_
_entity.id
_entity.type
_entity.pdbx_description
1 polymer ?
#
loop_
_entity_poly.entity_id
_entity_poly.type
_entity_poly.pdbx_seq_one_letter_code
_entity_poly.pdbx_strand_id
1 'polypeptide(L)'
;MDTSYADRQDVSIATGSHVEQCVLEHVQIGPHCKLIQCVIRGTADSPVIIDAHCELIQCQIEDTGKRKSFQMNHWKVNGTSVFIGAYTKLHQTRVENASVGAHTTATRATILHSEIGPHNTLRSHGNFTLVKSAEGCNLGSEISKTILNGQGFVSEHTASYLSLIAPSTYPIVNAQGKEQLLEGLPNLTNIGAGTVFANYSGKPRGANTLAESPGSQKGTALVFGAFTGVNSVIVNRYGQPKDEDMFSLLRRHDLTIIGLCSLIEKKVTGRIPAFSHASQTSAKTIRIGWVLDHQPGIILNIFKKMQKQLGAQKQRLHDLLEGTLRLEQQWLQEQLQNPGIWDKKQLEDGIETYNRHLDGRWHIDEAGELTTPWTFDEQKGKWVNAS
;
A
#
# COMPACT_ATOMS: atom_id res chain seq x y z
N MET A 1 -33.07 -2.83 27.06
CA MET A 1 -32.56 -4.18 26.78
C MET A 1 -33.69 -4.96 26.15
N ASP A 2 -33.59 -5.31 24.86
CA ASP A 2 -34.42 -6.37 24.31
C ASP A 2 -33.95 -7.69 24.92
N THR A 3 -34.84 -8.40 25.60
CA THR A 3 -34.58 -9.56 26.45
C THR A 3 -34.27 -10.86 25.67
N SER A 4 -34.04 -10.81 24.34
CA SER A 4 -33.98 -12.00 23.50
C SER A 4 -32.65 -12.75 23.46
N TYR A 5 -31.58 -12.24 24.09
CA TYR A 5 -30.23 -12.84 24.03
C TYR A 5 -29.67 -13.32 25.37
N ALA A 6 -30.33 -13.00 26.49
CA ALA A 6 -29.80 -13.28 27.83
C ALA A 6 -29.60 -14.78 28.12
N ASP A 7 -30.29 -15.66 27.39
CA ASP A 7 -30.27 -17.12 27.61
C ASP A 7 -29.51 -17.92 26.53
N ARG A 8 -28.86 -17.23 25.57
CA ARG A 8 -28.12 -17.88 24.48
C ARG A 8 -26.64 -18.07 24.84
N GLN A 9 -26.20 -19.32 25.04
CA GLN A 9 -24.82 -19.65 25.39
C GLN A 9 -23.78 -19.27 24.30
N ASP A 10 -24.23 -19.06 23.07
CA ASP A 10 -23.39 -18.69 21.94
C ASP A 10 -23.24 -17.16 21.75
N VAL A 11 -23.88 -16.35 22.58
CA VAL A 11 -23.84 -14.88 22.48
C VAL A 11 -23.43 -14.28 23.83
N SER A 12 -22.33 -13.50 23.84
CA SER A 12 -21.90 -12.73 25.00
C SER A 12 -21.93 -11.25 24.70
N ILE A 13 -22.62 -10.47 25.53
CA ILE A 13 -22.76 -9.01 25.39
C ILE A 13 -22.33 -8.34 26.69
N ALA A 14 -21.23 -7.60 26.65
CA ALA A 14 -20.74 -6.86 27.80
C ALA A 14 -21.61 -5.63 28.12
N THR A 15 -21.47 -5.15 29.35
CA THR A 15 -22.30 -4.06 29.90
C THR A 15 -22.18 -2.76 29.10
N GLY A 16 -23.29 -2.02 29.01
CA GLY A 16 -23.34 -0.71 28.37
C GLY A 16 -23.47 -0.74 26.85
N SER A 17 -23.50 -1.92 26.23
CA SER A 17 -23.73 -2.08 24.79
C SER A 17 -25.22 -2.00 24.43
N HIS A 18 -25.51 -1.29 23.34
CA HIS A 18 -26.84 -1.16 22.74
C HIS A 18 -26.92 -2.03 21.48
N VAL A 19 -27.87 -2.96 21.46
CA VAL A 19 -28.11 -3.88 20.34
C VAL A 19 -29.58 -3.76 19.94
N GLU A 20 -29.82 -3.45 18.67
CA GLU A 20 -31.15 -3.17 18.15
C GLU A 20 -31.33 -3.81 16.77
N GLN A 21 -32.39 -4.62 16.61
CA GLN A 21 -32.73 -5.28 15.34
C GLN A 21 -31.59 -6.10 14.73
N CYS A 22 -30.78 -6.75 15.57
CA CYS A 22 -29.66 -7.58 15.12
C CYS A 22 -30.03 -9.07 15.02
N VAL A 23 -29.23 -9.83 14.28
CA VAL A 23 -29.19 -11.29 14.32
C VAL A 23 -27.79 -11.69 14.76
N LEU A 24 -27.67 -12.40 15.88
CA LEU A 24 -26.41 -12.75 16.52
C LEU A 24 -26.31 -14.26 16.74
N GLU A 25 -25.21 -14.86 16.27
CA GLU A 25 -24.87 -16.29 16.42
C GLU A 25 -23.36 -16.41 16.66
N HIS A 26 -22.93 -17.12 17.71
CA HIS A 26 -21.50 -17.29 18.05
C HIS A 26 -20.69 -15.99 18.07
N VAL A 27 -21.07 -15.03 18.93
CA VAL A 27 -20.48 -13.68 18.97
C VAL A 27 -20.13 -13.24 20.38
N GLN A 28 -19.01 -12.53 20.51
CA GLN A 28 -18.59 -11.84 21.72
C GLN A 28 -18.53 -10.33 21.47
N ILE A 29 -19.30 -9.56 22.24
CA ILE A 29 -19.42 -8.11 22.11
C ILE A 29 -18.88 -7.44 23.37
N GLY A 30 -17.84 -6.62 23.19
CA GLY A 30 -17.23 -5.79 24.22
C GLY A 30 -18.15 -4.66 24.73
N PRO A 31 -17.71 -3.90 25.75
CA PRO A 31 -18.55 -2.91 26.40
C PRO A 31 -18.78 -1.68 25.53
N HIS A 32 -19.90 -1.00 25.77
CA HIS A 32 -20.26 0.28 25.15
C HIS A 32 -20.32 0.27 23.61
N CYS A 33 -20.63 -0.87 23.00
CA CYS A 33 -20.83 -0.98 21.57
C CYS A 33 -22.24 -0.53 21.17
N LYS A 34 -22.39 -0.03 19.95
CA LYS A 34 -23.68 0.32 19.33
C LYS A 34 -23.86 -0.49 18.07
N LEU A 35 -24.78 -1.46 18.10
CA LEU A 35 -25.10 -2.35 16.98
C LEU A 35 -26.56 -2.12 16.56
N ILE A 36 -26.78 -1.74 15.31
CA ILE A 36 -28.12 -1.48 14.77
C ILE A 36 -28.29 -2.21 13.43
N GLN A 37 -29.33 -3.01 13.28
CA GLN A 37 -29.68 -3.68 12.02
C GLN A 37 -28.55 -4.54 11.43
N CYS A 38 -27.78 -5.21 12.29
CA CYS A 38 -26.63 -6.03 11.88
C CYS A 38 -26.96 -7.52 11.85
N VAL A 39 -26.33 -8.26 10.94
CA VAL A 39 -26.31 -9.72 10.93
C VAL A 39 -24.89 -10.17 11.22
N ILE A 40 -24.68 -10.87 12.33
CA ILE A 40 -23.36 -11.25 12.83
C ILE A 40 -23.37 -12.74 13.18
N ARG A 41 -22.60 -13.53 12.43
CA ARG A 41 -22.57 -14.98 12.56
C ARG A 41 -21.15 -15.52 12.61
N GLY A 42 -20.79 -16.18 13.70
CA GLY A 42 -19.61 -17.01 13.79
C GLY A 42 -19.94 -18.49 13.74
N THR A 43 -18.96 -19.30 14.12
CA THR A 43 -19.14 -20.73 14.40
C THR A 43 -18.66 -21.02 15.81
N ALA A 44 -19.02 -22.18 16.37
CA ALA A 44 -18.53 -22.60 17.70
C ALA A 44 -16.99 -22.58 17.78
N ASP A 45 -16.32 -22.96 16.69
CA ASP A 45 -14.84 -23.02 16.62
C ASP A 45 -14.19 -21.69 16.22
N SER A 46 -14.97 -20.73 15.71
CA SER A 46 -14.49 -19.40 15.28
C SER A 46 -15.58 -18.36 15.55
N PRO A 47 -15.76 -17.94 16.81
CA PRO A 47 -16.72 -16.91 17.15
C PRO A 47 -16.28 -15.55 16.59
N VAL A 48 -17.25 -14.70 16.28
CA VAL A 48 -16.97 -13.30 15.91
C VAL A 48 -16.66 -12.50 17.17
N ILE A 49 -15.56 -11.74 17.17
CA ILE A 49 -15.18 -10.89 18.30
C ILE A 49 -15.32 -9.41 17.91
N ILE A 50 -16.06 -8.65 18.70
CA ILE A 50 -16.25 -7.20 18.56
C ILE A 50 -15.78 -6.54 19.85
N ASP A 51 -14.76 -5.71 19.75
CA ASP A 51 -14.13 -5.05 20.89
C ASP A 51 -14.89 -3.77 21.29
N ALA A 52 -14.45 -3.12 22.37
CA ALA A 52 -15.17 -2.02 23.02
C ALA A 52 -15.44 -0.81 22.11
N HIS A 53 -16.52 -0.09 22.41
CA HIS A 53 -16.85 1.20 21.79
C HIS A 53 -17.02 1.16 20.25
N CYS A 54 -17.32 0.01 19.67
CA CYS A 54 -17.58 -0.10 18.24
C CYS A 54 -18.98 0.45 17.87
N GLU A 55 -19.08 1.05 16.70
CA GLU A 55 -20.35 1.47 16.10
C GLU A 55 -20.58 0.72 14.78
N LEU A 56 -21.52 -0.23 14.80
CA LEU A 56 -21.86 -1.08 13.66
C LEU A 56 -23.32 -0.83 13.27
N ILE A 57 -23.53 -0.34 12.05
CA ILE A 57 -24.87 0.00 11.54
C ILE A 57 -25.07 -0.70 10.20
N GLN A 58 -26.14 -1.48 10.07
CA GLN A 58 -26.50 -2.16 8.81
C GLN A 58 -25.38 -3.06 8.26
N CYS A 59 -24.62 -3.71 9.13
CA CYS A 59 -23.48 -4.54 8.73
C CYS A 59 -23.83 -6.01 8.57
N GLN A 60 -23.12 -6.70 7.67
CA GLN A 60 -23.12 -8.15 7.56
C GLN A 60 -21.73 -8.67 7.91
N ILE A 61 -21.61 -9.42 9.00
CA ILE A 61 -20.33 -9.87 9.55
C ILE A 61 -20.39 -11.40 9.71
N GLU A 62 -19.47 -12.11 9.06
CA GLU A 62 -19.51 -13.57 9.03
C GLU A 62 -18.12 -14.20 9.17
N ASP A 63 -17.99 -15.13 10.11
CA ASP A 63 -16.84 -16.05 10.16
C ASP A 63 -17.32 -17.43 9.70
N THR A 64 -16.85 -17.87 8.53
CA THR A 64 -17.25 -19.16 7.95
C THR A 64 -16.22 -20.26 8.18
N GLY A 65 -15.09 -19.95 8.81
CA GLY A 65 -13.92 -20.82 8.91
C GLY A 65 -13.21 -21.11 7.58
N LYS A 66 -13.82 -20.79 6.42
CA LYS A 66 -13.29 -21.04 5.07
C LYS A 66 -12.35 -19.91 4.63
N ARG A 67 -11.15 -19.89 5.20
CA ARG A 67 -10.14 -18.85 4.95
C ARG A 67 -9.45 -19.04 3.61
N LYS A 68 -9.26 -17.95 2.87
CA LYS A 68 -8.40 -17.89 1.67
C LYS A 68 -7.05 -17.29 2.04
N SER A 69 -6.04 -17.50 1.20
CA SER A 69 -4.73 -16.87 1.37
C SER A 69 -4.18 -16.37 0.05
N PHE A 70 -3.26 -15.41 0.16
CA PHE A 70 -2.40 -14.97 -0.93
C PHE A 70 -0.96 -14.92 -0.41
N GLN A 71 -0.04 -15.38 -1.24
CA GLN A 71 1.38 -15.32 -0.97
C GLN A 71 2.11 -14.90 -2.25
N MET A 72 3.14 -14.07 -2.09
CA MET A 72 4.15 -13.80 -3.08
C MET A 72 5.49 -13.74 -2.34
N ASN A 73 6.40 -14.67 -2.64
CA ASN A 73 7.64 -14.83 -1.89
C ASN A 73 7.36 -14.98 -0.37
N HIS A 74 8.06 -14.23 0.50
CA HIS A 74 7.84 -14.23 1.94
C HIS A 74 6.64 -13.36 2.38
N TRP A 75 6.06 -12.56 1.49
CA TRP A 75 4.88 -11.75 1.82
C TRP A 75 3.61 -12.59 1.71
N LYS A 76 2.85 -12.63 2.81
CA LYS A 76 1.67 -13.47 2.93
C LYS A 76 0.55 -12.71 3.63
N VAL A 77 -0.68 -12.93 3.16
CA VAL A 77 -1.91 -12.57 3.84
C VAL A 77 -2.80 -13.80 3.90
N ASN A 78 -3.34 -14.06 5.08
CA ASN A 78 -4.29 -15.12 5.32
C ASN A 78 -5.60 -14.51 5.79
N GLY A 79 -6.72 -15.08 5.36
CA GLY A 79 -7.97 -14.87 6.07
C GLY A 79 -7.77 -15.25 7.54
N THR A 80 -8.34 -14.46 8.42
CA THR A 80 -8.24 -14.64 9.86
C THR A 80 -9.62 -14.94 10.43
N SER A 81 -9.70 -15.26 11.72
CA SER A 81 -10.99 -15.19 12.41
C SER A 81 -11.48 -13.75 12.44
N VAL A 82 -12.80 -13.57 12.45
CA VAL A 82 -13.36 -12.22 12.43
C VAL A 82 -13.14 -11.52 13.76
N PHE A 83 -12.42 -10.40 13.70
CA PHE A 83 -12.16 -9.52 14.83
C PHE A 83 -12.38 -8.06 14.43
N ILE A 84 -13.19 -7.33 15.19
CA ILE A 84 -13.42 -5.89 15.02
C ILE A 84 -12.83 -5.16 16.23
N GLY A 85 -11.74 -4.45 16.05
CA GLY A 85 -11.01 -3.77 17.12
C GLY A 85 -11.71 -2.52 17.65
N ALA A 86 -11.32 -2.08 18.85
CA ALA A 86 -12.02 -1.03 19.57
C ALA A 86 -12.19 0.28 18.79
N TYR A 87 -13.27 1.02 19.09
CA TYR A 87 -13.58 2.31 18.46
C TYR A 87 -13.76 2.29 16.94
N THR A 88 -13.96 1.11 16.35
CA THR A 88 -14.20 0.95 14.91
C THR A 88 -15.62 1.41 14.56
N LYS A 89 -15.77 2.09 13.42
CA LYS A 89 -17.07 2.56 12.89
C LYS A 89 -17.34 1.98 11.52
N LEU A 90 -18.27 1.03 11.44
CA LEU A 90 -18.65 0.36 10.19
C LEU A 90 -20.12 0.61 9.89
N HIS A 91 -20.40 1.24 8.75
CA HIS A 91 -21.77 1.50 8.29
C HIS A 91 -22.01 0.80 6.95
N GLN A 92 -23.07 0.01 6.83
CA GLN A 92 -23.42 -0.71 5.59
C GLN A 92 -22.28 -1.58 5.05
N THR A 93 -21.44 -2.10 5.93
CA THR A 93 -20.20 -2.80 5.56
C THR A 93 -20.37 -4.32 5.68
N ARG A 94 -19.82 -5.05 4.71
CA ARG A 94 -19.68 -6.51 4.78
C ARG A 94 -18.28 -6.89 5.23
N VAL A 95 -18.18 -7.76 6.23
CA VAL A 95 -16.91 -8.34 6.72
C VAL A 95 -17.02 -9.85 6.71
N GLU A 96 -16.03 -10.54 6.13
CA GLU A 96 -15.99 -12.00 6.09
C GLU A 96 -14.58 -12.54 6.31
N ASN A 97 -14.39 -13.42 7.31
CA ASN A 97 -13.11 -14.06 7.61
C ASN A 97 -11.93 -13.05 7.67
N ALA A 98 -12.16 -11.89 8.28
CA ALA A 98 -11.25 -10.75 8.23
C ALA A 98 -11.16 -10.04 9.57
N SER A 99 -9.99 -9.47 9.85
CA SER A 99 -9.75 -8.61 11.01
C SER A 99 -9.72 -7.13 10.60
N VAL A 100 -10.34 -6.30 11.43
CA VAL A 100 -10.38 -4.84 11.27
C VAL A 100 -9.82 -4.21 12.53
N GLY A 101 -8.68 -3.54 12.41
CA GLY A 101 -7.98 -2.93 13.54
C GLY A 101 -8.73 -1.74 14.12
N ALA A 102 -8.38 -1.40 15.36
CA ALA A 102 -9.00 -0.33 16.14
C ALA A 102 -9.04 1.02 15.40
N HIS A 103 -10.03 1.87 15.72
CA HIS A 103 -10.24 3.19 15.13
C HIS A 103 -10.40 3.20 13.61
N THR A 104 -10.68 2.06 12.98
CA THR A 104 -10.94 2.01 11.54
C THR A 104 -12.34 2.53 11.24
N THR A 105 -12.47 3.27 10.14
CA THR A 105 -13.78 3.75 9.65
C THR A 105 -14.06 3.20 8.26
N ALA A 106 -15.27 2.68 8.03
CA ALA A 106 -15.71 2.22 6.73
C ALA A 106 -17.20 2.47 6.50
N THR A 107 -17.55 2.84 5.26
CA THR A 107 -18.95 2.99 4.84
C THR A 107 -19.17 2.24 3.54
N ARG A 108 -20.21 1.41 3.45
CA ARG A 108 -20.54 0.65 2.22
C ARG A 108 -19.35 -0.15 1.68
N ALA A 109 -18.47 -0.63 2.55
CA ALA A 109 -17.27 -1.38 2.16
C ALA A 109 -17.53 -2.89 2.18
N THR A 110 -16.69 -3.63 1.47
CA THR A 110 -16.64 -5.11 1.54
C THR A 110 -15.23 -5.54 1.90
N ILE A 111 -15.06 -6.30 2.97
CA ILE A 111 -13.76 -6.72 3.51
C ILE A 111 -13.77 -8.25 3.66
N LEU A 112 -13.03 -8.96 2.81
CA LEU A 112 -13.05 -10.43 2.74
C LEU A 112 -11.63 -10.97 2.90
N HIS A 113 -11.44 -11.96 3.79
CA HIS A 113 -10.16 -12.67 3.96
C HIS A 113 -8.95 -11.72 4.14
N SER A 114 -9.12 -10.65 4.90
CA SER A 114 -8.17 -9.53 4.96
C SER A 114 -7.76 -9.22 6.41
N GLU A 115 -6.62 -8.55 6.54
CA GLU A 115 -6.09 -7.99 7.79
C GLU A 115 -5.97 -6.48 7.61
N ILE A 116 -6.97 -5.73 8.07
CA ILE A 116 -6.93 -4.27 8.01
C ILE A 116 -6.31 -3.75 9.30
N GLY A 117 -5.18 -3.04 9.20
CA GLY A 117 -4.51 -2.42 10.35
C GLY A 117 -5.36 -1.32 11.02
N PRO A 118 -4.90 -0.79 12.17
CA PRO A 118 -5.63 0.24 12.91
C PRO A 118 -5.59 1.61 12.23
N HIS A 119 -6.47 2.51 12.68
CA HIS A 119 -6.55 3.91 12.23
C HIS A 119 -6.76 4.06 10.70
N ASN A 120 -7.27 3.03 10.04
CA ASN A 120 -7.47 3.05 8.61
C ASN A 120 -8.78 3.74 8.24
N THR A 121 -8.76 4.47 7.13
CA THR A 121 -9.98 5.01 6.51
C THR A 121 -10.27 4.22 5.23
N LEU A 122 -11.33 3.43 5.25
CA LEU A 122 -11.81 2.72 4.07
C LEU A 122 -12.89 3.59 3.41
N ARG A 123 -12.58 4.11 2.21
CA ARG A 123 -13.49 4.98 1.47
C ARG A 123 -14.75 4.23 1.06
N SER A 124 -15.81 5.00 0.78
CA SER A 124 -17.10 4.45 0.37
C SER A 124 -16.96 3.49 -0.81
N HIS A 125 -17.71 2.38 -0.79
CA HIS A 125 -17.73 1.37 -1.85
C HIS A 125 -16.40 0.64 -2.09
N GLY A 126 -15.44 0.74 -1.17
CA GLY A 126 -14.20 -0.02 -1.25
C GLY A 126 -14.44 -1.53 -1.16
N ASN A 127 -13.74 -2.30 -1.99
CA ASN A 127 -13.73 -3.76 -1.94
C ASN A 127 -12.31 -4.25 -1.65
N PHE A 128 -12.12 -4.96 -0.55
CA PHE A 128 -10.85 -5.40 -0.01
C PHE A 128 -10.89 -6.92 0.12
N THR A 129 -10.16 -7.63 -0.74
CA THR A 129 -10.10 -9.10 -0.71
C THR A 129 -8.66 -9.59 -0.68
N LEU A 130 -8.26 -10.35 0.34
CA LEU A 130 -6.85 -10.74 0.52
C LEU A 130 -5.93 -9.52 0.59
N VAL A 131 -6.30 -8.57 1.45
CA VAL A 131 -5.55 -7.34 1.70
C VAL A 131 -4.95 -7.38 3.10
N LYS A 132 -3.67 -7.06 3.21
CA LYS A 132 -3.04 -6.73 4.49
C LYS A 132 -2.68 -5.24 4.46
N SER A 133 -3.12 -4.47 5.45
CA SER A 133 -2.72 -3.07 5.58
C SER A 133 -2.08 -2.77 6.92
N ALA A 134 -1.05 -1.93 6.87
CA ALA A 134 -0.48 -1.26 8.02
C ALA A 134 -1.45 -0.19 8.55
N GLU A 135 -1.00 0.50 9.59
CA GLU A 135 -1.72 1.59 10.22
C GLU A 135 -1.83 2.84 9.34
N GLY A 136 -2.92 3.58 9.51
CA GLY A 136 -3.06 4.95 9.00
C GLY A 136 -3.16 5.07 7.48
N CYS A 137 -3.53 3.97 6.80
CA CYS A 137 -3.80 3.92 5.38
C CYS A 137 -5.17 4.53 5.05
N ASN A 138 -5.25 5.22 3.90
CA ASN A 138 -6.49 5.72 3.33
C ASN A 138 -6.77 4.96 2.03
N LEU A 139 -7.68 4.00 2.10
CA LEU A 139 -7.85 2.99 1.06
C LEU A 139 -9.20 3.17 0.37
N GLY A 140 -9.19 3.29 -0.95
CA GLY A 140 -10.39 3.29 -1.78
C GLY A 140 -10.35 2.22 -2.85
N SER A 141 -11.45 2.13 -3.60
CA SER A 141 -11.56 1.31 -4.81
C SER A 141 -11.49 -0.21 -4.58
N GLU A 142 -11.15 -0.98 -5.61
CA GLU A 142 -11.01 -2.43 -5.59
C GLU A 142 -9.54 -2.80 -5.31
N ILE A 143 -9.28 -3.37 -4.14
CA ILE A 143 -7.95 -3.79 -3.72
C ILE A 143 -7.99 -5.29 -3.46
N SER A 144 -7.12 -6.03 -4.14
CA SER A 144 -6.98 -7.46 -3.88
C SER A 144 -5.53 -7.92 -3.93
N LYS A 145 -5.21 -9.01 -3.22
CA LYS A 145 -3.87 -9.62 -3.25
C LYS A 145 -2.77 -8.58 -3.01
N THR A 146 -3.01 -7.73 -2.01
CA THR A 146 -2.24 -6.52 -1.77
C THR A 146 -1.74 -6.50 -0.34
N ILE A 147 -0.44 -6.22 -0.18
CA ILE A 147 0.22 -6.21 1.13
C ILE A 147 0.88 -4.84 1.30
N LEU A 148 0.30 -4.03 2.18
CA LEU A 148 0.75 -2.69 2.52
C LEU A 148 1.40 -2.76 3.90
N ASN A 149 2.70 -3.04 3.98
CA ASN A 149 3.41 -3.13 5.25
C ASN A 149 3.88 -1.75 5.74
N GLY A 150 4.13 -0.81 4.82
CA GLY A 150 4.46 0.57 5.20
C GLY A 150 3.21 1.37 5.53
N GLN A 151 3.28 2.18 6.59
CA GLN A 151 2.20 3.07 7.02
C GLN A 151 1.90 4.16 5.98
N GLY A 152 0.67 4.73 6.06
CA GLY A 152 0.28 5.95 5.35
C GLY A 152 0.03 5.81 3.85
N PHE A 153 -0.16 4.59 3.36
CA PHE A 153 -0.51 4.35 1.96
C PHE A 153 -1.84 5.01 1.60
N VAL A 154 -1.91 5.63 0.42
CA VAL A 154 -3.13 6.28 -0.08
C VAL A 154 -3.54 5.67 -1.42
N SER A 155 -4.79 5.25 -1.50
CA SER A 155 -5.47 5.00 -2.76
C SER A 155 -6.69 5.91 -2.88
N GLU A 156 -6.70 6.73 -3.93
CA GLU A 156 -7.80 7.61 -4.22
C GLU A 156 -9.08 6.83 -4.59
N HIS A 157 -10.22 7.49 -4.37
CA HIS A 157 -11.54 6.97 -4.73
C HIS A 157 -11.70 6.93 -6.26
N THR A 158 -12.65 6.15 -6.78
CA THR A 158 -13.03 5.94 -8.20
C THR A 158 -12.33 4.80 -8.94
N ALA A 159 -12.84 3.57 -8.78
CA ALA A 159 -12.65 2.44 -9.69
C ALA A 159 -11.18 2.04 -10.00
N SER A 160 -10.26 2.24 -9.05
CA SER A 160 -8.93 1.65 -9.14
C SER A 160 -8.99 0.13 -8.89
N TYR A 161 -8.17 -0.65 -9.58
CA TYR A 161 -7.99 -2.08 -9.35
C TYR A 161 -6.53 -2.34 -8.95
N LEU A 162 -6.29 -2.70 -7.69
CA LEU A 162 -4.93 -2.80 -7.13
C LEU A 162 -4.53 -4.25 -6.83
N SER A 163 -3.28 -4.56 -7.17
CA SER A 163 -2.57 -5.82 -6.86
C SER A 163 -1.09 -5.49 -6.71
N LEU A 164 -0.65 -5.17 -5.49
CA LEU A 164 0.71 -4.72 -5.22
C LEU A 164 1.24 -5.08 -3.84
N ILE A 165 2.56 -4.99 -3.67
CA ILE A 165 3.23 -4.99 -2.38
C ILE A 165 3.88 -3.64 -2.17
N ALA A 166 3.51 -2.98 -1.08
CA ALA A 166 4.12 -1.75 -0.59
C ALA A 166 4.88 -2.09 0.71
N PRO A 167 6.15 -2.52 0.61
CA PRO A 167 6.92 -2.94 1.77
C PRO A 167 7.27 -1.75 2.67
N SER A 168 7.50 -2.02 3.95
CA SER A 168 8.11 -1.10 4.93
C SER A 168 9.63 -1.19 4.96
N THR A 169 10.20 -1.99 4.05
CA THR A 169 11.63 -2.28 3.97
C THR A 169 12.14 -1.82 2.62
N TYR A 170 13.15 -0.96 2.63
CA TYR A 170 13.73 -0.35 1.44
C TYR A 170 15.12 -0.90 1.18
N PRO A 171 15.39 -1.47 -0.01
CA PRO A 171 16.75 -1.80 -0.42
C PRO A 171 17.54 -0.51 -0.67
N ILE A 172 18.74 -0.43 -0.12
CA ILE A 172 19.67 0.69 -0.27
C ILE A 172 21.11 0.19 -0.43
N VAL A 173 22.01 1.06 -0.88
CA VAL A 173 23.46 0.88 -0.76
C VAL A 173 23.97 1.90 0.26
N ASN A 174 24.60 1.43 1.34
CA ASN A 174 25.07 2.31 2.40
C ASN A 174 26.33 3.12 1.98
N ALA A 175 26.80 4.00 2.87
CA ALA A 175 27.98 4.83 2.61
C ALA A 175 29.27 4.02 2.36
N GLN A 176 29.34 2.76 2.79
CA GLN A 176 30.46 1.85 2.54
C GLN A 176 30.31 1.06 1.23
N GLY A 177 29.27 1.33 0.43
CA GLY A 177 29.03 0.63 -0.83
C GLY A 177 28.42 -0.76 -0.66
N LYS A 178 27.82 -1.07 0.50
CA LYS A 178 27.21 -2.37 0.77
C LYS A 178 25.68 -2.32 0.63
N GLU A 179 25.13 -3.31 -0.06
CA GLU A 179 23.68 -3.58 -0.10
C GLU A 179 23.13 -3.85 1.31
N GLN A 180 22.08 -3.11 1.69
CA GLN A 180 21.43 -3.18 3.00
C GLN A 180 19.91 -2.99 2.88
N LEU A 181 19.15 -3.67 3.73
CA LEU A 181 17.71 -3.44 3.89
C LEU A 181 17.47 -2.46 5.04
N LEU A 182 16.80 -1.34 4.73
CA LEU A 182 16.38 -0.35 5.71
C LEU A 182 14.92 -0.60 6.10
N GLU A 183 14.69 -1.13 7.30
CA GLU A 183 13.39 -1.67 7.75
C GLU A 183 12.52 -0.66 8.52
N GLY A 184 11.22 -0.93 8.65
CA GLY A 184 10.33 -0.14 9.51
C GLY A 184 10.13 1.30 9.06
N LEU A 185 10.19 1.56 7.75
CA LEU A 185 9.88 2.86 7.17
C LEU A 185 8.43 2.89 6.65
N PRO A 186 7.76 4.05 6.71
CA PRO A 186 6.50 4.28 5.99
C PRO A 186 6.60 3.99 4.50
N ASN A 187 5.47 3.64 3.87
CA ASN A 187 5.38 3.56 2.41
C ASN A 187 4.24 4.44 1.93
N LEU A 188 4.58 5.72 1.75
CA LEU A 188 3.65 6.80 1.41
C LEU A 188 3.32 6.85 -0.08
N THR A 189 3.15 5.67 -0.69
CA THR A 189 2.67 5.58 -2.06
C THR A 189 1.28 6.20 -2.15
N ASN A 190 1.10 7.05 -3.15
CA ASN A 190 -0.19 7.61 -3.52
C ASN A 190 -0.61 7.04 -4.89
N ILE A 191 -1.72 6.32 -4.88
CA ILE A 191 -2.35 5.78 -6.07
C ILE A 191 -3.50 6.69 -6.49
N GLY A 192 -3.32 7.37 -7.63
CA GLY A 192 -4.35 8.20 -8.25
C GLY A 192 -5.60 7.41 -8.66
N ALA A 193 -6.72 8.12 -8.73
CA ALA A 193 -8.02 7.61 -9.17
C ALA A 193 -7.95 6.80 -10.49
N GLY A 194 -8.73 5.72 -10.60
CA GLY A 194 -8.83 4.90 -11.82
C GLY A 194 -7.57 4.10 -12.18
N THR A 195 -6.61 3.96 -11.25
CA THR A 195 -5.37 3.21 -11.52
C THR A 195 -5.65 1.71 -11.58
N VAL A 196 -5.15 1.02 -12.61
CA VAL A 196 -5.35 -0.42 -12.82
C VAL A 196 -4.02 -1.16 -12.83
N PHE A 197 -3.87 -2.13 -11.94
CA PHE A 197 -2.78 -3.11 -11.95
C PHE A 197 -3.23 -4.32 -12.79
N ALA A 198 -2.70 -4.42 -14.02
CA ALA A 198 -3.13 -5.39 -15.02
C ALA A 198 -2.06 -6.46 -15.30
N ASN A 199 -2.50 -7.66 -15.69
CA ASN A 199 -1.62 -8.66 -16.31
C ASN A 199 -1.56 -8.51 -17.83
N TYR A 200 -0.47 -8.98 -18.46
CA TYR A 200 -0.33 -9.06 -19.92
C TYR A 200 -1.35 -9.98 -20.62
N SER A 201 -2.10 -10.81 -19.88
CA SER A 201 -3.15 -11.69 -20.44
C SER A 201 -4.47 -11.00 -20.77
N GLY A 202 -4.57 -9.67 -20.60
CA GLY A 202 -5.68 -8.87 -21.12
C GLY A 202 -6.97 -8.96 -20.30
N LYS A 203 -7.33 -7.83 -19.67
CA LYS A 203 -8.58 -7.51 -18.95
C LYS A 203 -8.93 -8.45 -17.77
N PRO A 204 -9.53 -7.92 -16.69
CA PRO A 204 -10.22 -8.78 -15.74
C PRO A 204 -11.22 -9.65 -16.53
N ARG A 205 -11.18 -10.97 -16.35
CA ARG A 205 -12.22 -11.84 -16.94
C ARG A 205 -13.55 -11.34 -16.41
N GLY A 206 -14.52 -11.12 -17.31
CA GLY A 206 -15.88 -10.76 -16.91
C GLY A 206 -16.38 -11.77 -15.88
N ALA A 207 -16.91 -11.27 -14.78
CA ALA A 207 -17.56 -12.09 -13.77
C ALA A 207 -18.96 -11.54 -13.52
N ASN A 208 -19.89 -12.44 -13.24
CA ASN A 208 -21.30 -12.11 -13.04
C ASN A 208 -21.49 -11.30 -11.75
N THR A 209 -20.56 -11.41 -10.80
CA THR A 209 -20.46 -10.56 -9.61
C THR A 209 -19.00 -10.18 -9.32
N LEU A 210 -18.79 -9.07 -8.60
CA LEU A 210 -17.45 -8.62 -8.21
C LEU A 210 -16.71 -9.63 -7.29
N ALA A 211 -17.46 -10.40 -6.48
CA ALA A 211 -16.91 -11.44 -5.61
C ALA A 211 -16.45 -12.70 -6.37
N GLU A 212 -17.04 -12.94 -7.54
CA GLU A 212 -16.64 -13.99 -8.49
C GLU A 212 -15.58 -13.49 -9.49
N SER A 213 -15.33 -12.18 -9.53
CA SER A 213 -14.24 -11.62 -10.32
C SER A 213 -12.94 -12.24 -9.83
N PRO A 214 -12.19 -12.93 -10.69
CA PRO A 214 -10.89 -13.48 -10.29
C PRO A 214 -9.87 -12.39 -9.91
N GLY A 215 -10.25 -11.11 -10.03
CA GLY A 215 -9.33 -10.00 -10.12
C GLY A 215 -8.42 -10.18 -11.34
N SER A 216 -7.49 -9.26 -11.58
CA SER A 216 -6.25 -9.59 -12.27
C SER A 216 -5.63 -10.79 -11.57
N GLN A 217 -5.87 -11.98 -12.12
CA GLN A 217 -5.51 -13.25 -11.50
C GLN A 217 -3.99 -13.53 -11.56
N LYS A 218 -3.18 -12.56 -12.02
CA LYS A 218 -1.73 -12.70 -12.24
C LYS A 218 -1.03 -11.34 -12.08
N GLY A 219 0.10 -11.36 -11.37
CA GLY A 219 1.03 -10.24 -11.28
C GLY A 219 0.72 -9.24 -10.15
N THR A 220 1.57 -9.22 -9.14
CA THR A 220 1.56 -8.23 -8.04
C THR A 220 2.82 -7.38 -8.20
N ALA A 221 2.68 -6.07 -8.34
CA ALA A 221 3.84 -5.18 -8.50
C ALA A 221 4.48 -4.87 -7.14
N LEU A 222 5.77 -4.52 -7.11
CA LEU A 222 6.39 -3.93 -5.91
C LEU A 222 6.42 -2.42 -6.07
N VAL A 223 6.01 -1.69 -5.04
CA VAL A 223 5.90 -0.23 -5.07
C VAL A 223 6.54 0.37 -3.83
N PHE A 224 7.60 1.14 -4.04
CA PHE A 224 8.34 1.83 -2.98
C PHE A 224 7.96 3.32 -3.03
N GLY A 225 7.18 3.80 -2.06
CA GLY A 225 6.84 5.23 -1.88
C GLY A 225 6.75 6.06 -3.15
N ALA A 226 5.77 5.83 -4.01
CA ALA A 226 5.68 6.45 -5.35
C ALA A 226 4.38 7.23 -5.58
N PHE A 227 4.29 7.95 -6.70
CA PHE A 227 3.06 8.63 -7.12
C PHE A 227 2.57 8.08 -8.46
N THR A 228 1.30 7.64 -8.52
CA THR A 228 0.66 7.27 -9.78
C THR A 228 -0.41 8.29 -10.13
N GLY A 229 -0.37 8.81 -11.35
CA GLY A 229 -1.39 9.69 -11.88
C GLY A 229 -2.72 8.99 -12.12
N VAL A 230 -3.77 9.77 -12.33
CA VAL A 230 -5.12 9.29 -12.62
C VAL A 230 -5.13 8.43 -13.90
N ASN A 231 -5.91 7.34 -13.89
CA ASN A 231 -6.06 6.39 -15.00
C ASN A 231 -4.75 5.73 -15.45
N SER A 232 -3.80 5.55 -14.54
CA SER A 232 -2.57 4.82 -14.82
C SER A 232 -2.84 3.31 -14.93
N VAL A 233 -2.10 2.62 -15.80
CA VAL A 233 -2.19 1.17 -16.03
C VAL A 233 -0.82 0.56 -15.80
N ILE A 234 -0.65 -0.11 -14.67
CA ILE A 234 0.61 -0.75 -14.29
C ILE A 234 0.53 -2.20 -14.71
N VAL A 235 1.28 -2.57 -15.73
CA VAL A 235 1.24 -3.90 -16.33
C VAL A 235 2.35 -4.75 -15.75
N ASN A 236 1.99 -5.78 -14.99
CA ASN A 236 2.93 -6.80 -14.58
C ASN A 236 3.00 -7.92 -15.62
N ARG A 237 4.22 -8.23 -16.07
CA ARG A 237 4.50 -9.22 -17.11
C ARG A 237 5.08 -10.46 -16.42
N TYR A 238 4.24 -11.43 -16.11
CA TYR A 238 4.63 -12.79 -15.65
C TYR A 238 4.72 -13.02 -14.12
N GLY A 239 5.09 -14.25 -13.75
CA GLY A 239 4.64 -14.99 -12.57
C GLY A 239 5.13 -14.46 -11.22
N GLN A 240 4.59 -15.02 -10.14
CA GLN A 240 5.04 -14.72 -8.78
C GLN A 240 6.45 -15.33 -8.57
N PRO A 241 7.48 -14.52 -8.25
CA PRO A 241 8.78 -15.05 -7.90
C PRO A 241 8.66 -15.89 -6.61
N LYS A 242 9.42 -16.99 -6.55
CA LYS A 242 9.51 -17.86 -5.38
C LYS A 242 10.90 -17.72 -4.76
N ASP A 243 10.94 -17.53 -3.45
CA ASP A 243 12.15 -17.71 -2.63
C ASP A 243 13.36 -16.85 -3.05
N GLU A 244 13.13 -15.59 -3.44
CA GLU A 244 14.19 -14.63 -3.77
C GLU A 244 14.35 -13.55 -2.70
N ASP A 245 15.57 -13.08 -2.44
CA ASP A 245 15.77 -11.89 -1.61
C ASP A 245 15.34 -10.60 -2.35
N MET A 246 15.23 -9.49 -1.62
CA MET A 246 14.78 -8.21 -2.18
C MET A 246 15.69 -7.68 -3.31
N PHE A 247 17.01 -7.85 -3.20
CA PHE A 247 17.97 -7.37 -4.20
C PHE A 247 17.93 -8.23 -5.47
N SER A 248 17.71 -9.54 -5.34
CA SER A 248 17.40 -10.43 -6.47
C SER A 248 16.11 -10.01 -7.18
N LEU A 249 15.04 -9.71 -6.42
CA LEU A 249 13.78 -9.25 -6.99
C LEU A 249 13.94 -7.96 -7.80
N LEU A 250 14.72 -7.00 -7.30
CA LEU A 250 14.98 -5.72 -8.00
C LEU A 250 15.60 -5.91 -9.40
N ARG A 251 16.35 -6.99 -9.60
CA ARG A 251 17.04 -7.31 -10.85
C ARG A 251 16.17 -8.12 -11.83
N ARG A 252 14.99 -8.58 -11.41
CA ARG A 252 14.06 -9.32 -12.28
C ARG A 252 13.43 -8.42 -13.35
N HIS A 253 13.47 -8.87 -14.60
CA HIS A 253 12.86 -8.16 -15.73
C HIS A 253 11.36 -8.41 -15.89
N ASP A 254 10.85 -9.47 -15.28
CA ASP A 254 9.46 -9.92 -15.36
C ASP A 254 8.61 -9.47 -14.15
N LEU A 255 9.21 -8.73 -13.22
CA LEU A 255 8.49 -8.11 -12.12
C LEU A 255 8.38 -6.61 -12.37
N THR A 256 7.16 -6.08 -12.26
CA THR A 256 6.99 -4.62 -12.27
C THR A 256 7.30 -4.05 -10.91
N ILE A 257 8.27 -3.14 -10.88
CA ILE A 257 8.83 -2.55 -9.66
C ILE A 257 8.88 -1.05 -9.86
N ILE A 258 8.23 -0.30 -8.98
CA ILE A 258 8.20 1.16 -8.99
C ILE A 258 9.06 1.65 -7.83
N GLY A 259 10.16 2.33 -8.16
CA GLY A 259 11.10 2.86 -7.18
C GLY A 259 10.59 4.07 -6.40
N LEU A 260 11.32 4.41 -5.33
CA LEU A 260 11.05 5.53 -4.43
C LEU A 260 10.87 6.85 -5.19
N CYS A 261 9.83 7.59 -4.86
CA CYS A 261 9.52 8.91 -5.39
C CYS A 261 9.44 8.98 -6.93
N SER A 262 9.10 7.87 -7.59
CA SER A 262 8.85 7.87 -9.03
C SER A 262 7.46 8.40 -9.36
N LEU A 263 7.34 9.02 -10.53
CA LEU A 263 6.08 9.51 -11.11
C LEU A 263 5.65 8.57 -12.24
N ILE A 264 4.51 7.92 -12.05
CA ILE A 264 3.92 7.01 -13.02
C ILE A 264 2.69 7.63 -13.63
N GLU A 265 2.62 7.66 -14.95
CA GLU A 265 1.45 8.10 -15.70
C GLU A 265 1.10 7.08 -16.77
N LYS A 266 -0.18 7.05 -17.19
CA LYS A 266 -0.63 6.19 -18.31
C LYS A 266 -0.17 4.74 -18.10
N LYS A 267 0.29 4.05 -19.16
CA LYS A 267 0.57 2.61 -19.14
C LYS A 267 2.06 2.33 -18.97
N VAL A 268 2.48 1.60 -17.93
CA VAL A 268 3.89 1.27 -17.65
C VAL A 268 4.09 -0.23 -17.35
N THR A 269 5.33 -0.71 -17.42
CA THR A 269 5.68 -2.12 -17.13
C THR A 269 7.18 -2.25 -16.85
N GLY A 270 7.56 -3.28 -16.08
CA GLY A 270 8.96 -3.57 -15.75
C GLY A 270 9.48 -2.72 -14.59
N ARG A 271 10.79 -2.55 -14.51
CA ARG A 271 11.45 -1.77 -13.45
C ARG A 271 11.48 -0.28 -13.80
N ILE A 272 10.95 0.56 -12.93
CA ILE A 272 11.05 2.01 -12.99
C ILE A 272 11.99 2.41 -11.85
N PRO A 273 13.22 2.90 -12.14
CA PRO A 273 14.19 3.33 -11.11
C PRO A 273 13.59 4.40 -10.21
N ALA A 274 14.13 4.56 -8.99
CA ALA A 274 13.72 5.63 -8.09
C ALA A 274 13.88 7.00 -8.76
N PHE A 275 13.05 7.94 -8.33
CA PHE A 275 13.02 9.33 -8.80
C PHE A 275 12.84 9.48 -10.32
N SER A 276 12.27 8.47 -10.97
CA SER A 276 12.12 8.46 -12.42
C SER A 276 10.69 8.80 -12.84
N HIS A 277 10.55 9.26 -14.09
CA HIS A 277 9.25 9.44 -14.72
C HIS A 277 9.02 8.36 -15.77
N ALA A 278 7.86 7.72 -15.72
CA ALA A 278 7.44 6.73 -16.70
C ALA A 278 6.00 7.00 -17.14
N SER A 279 5.79 7.12 -18.46
CA SER A 279 4.48 7.42 -19.05
C SER A 279 4.07 6.46 -20.17
N GLN A 280 4.91 5.48 -20.51
CA GLN A 280 4.65 4.49 -21.57
C GLN A 280 5.28 3.14 -21.22
N THR A 281 4.86 2.08 -21.92
CA THR A 281 5.30 0.71 -21.67
C THR A 281 6.72 0.41 -22.15
N SER A 282 7.34 1.33 -22.89
CA SER A 282 8.68 1.15 -23.42
C SER A 282 9.71 1.63 -22.41
N ALA A 283 10.63 0.75 -22.00
CA ALA A 283 11.74 1.12 -21.14
C ALA A 283 12.56 2.30 -21.71
N LYS A 284 12.64 2.41 -23.04
CA LYS A 284 13.31 3.51 -23.76
C LYS A 284 12.71 4.90 -23.53
N THR A 285 11.53 4.96 -22.94
CA THR A 285 10.81 6.23 -22.67
C THR A 285 10.86 6.62 -21.21
N ILE A 286 11.38 5.75 -20.34
CA ILE A 286 11.59 6.04 -18.93
C ILE A 286 12.67 7.12 -18.84
N ARG A 287 12.35 8.21 -18.16
CA ARG A 287 13.29 9.30 -17.87
C ARG A 287 13.87 9.06 -16.49
N ILE A 288 15.05 8.46 -16.46
CA ILE A 288 15.74 8.05 -15.24
C ILE A 288 16.18 9.29 -14.44
N GLY A 289 15.88 9.32 -13.14
CA GLY A 289 16.23 10.45 -12.25
C GLY A 289 15.48 11.77 -12.49
N TRP A 290 14.59 11.84 -13.49
CA TRP A 290 13.95 13.08 -13.95
C TRP A 290 13.18 13.84 -12.86
N VAL A 291 12.58 13.13 -11.89
CA VAL A 291 11.82 13.75 -10.79
C VAL A 291 12.71 14.62 -9.89
N LEU A 292 13.99 14.26 -9.72
CA LEU A 292 14.96 15.02 -8.90
C LEU A 292 15.10 16.47 -9.37
N ASP A 293 14.99 16.69 -10.68
CA ASP A 293 15.16 18.00 -11.29
C ASP A 293 13.85 18.73 -11.56
N HIS A 294 12.84 17.98 -12.04
CA HIS A 294 11.68 18.58 -12.69
C HIS A 294 10.41 18.50 -11.85
N GLN A 295 10.33 17.55 -10.91
CA GLN A 295 9.17 17.38 -10.03
C GLN A 295 9.59 17.14 -8.56
N PRO A 296 10.50 17.95 -8.00
CA PRO A 296 11.02 17.77 -6.64
C PRO A 296 9.92 17.85 -5.57
N GLY A 297 8.79 18.52 -5.87
CA GLY A 297 7.61 18.56 -4.99
C GLY A 297 7.07 17.18 -4.62
N ILE A 298 7.22 16.17 -5.47
CA ILE A 298 6.84 14.77 -5.16
C ILE A 298 7.72 14.23 -4.03
N ILE A 299 9.03 14.41 -4.15
CA ILE A 299 10.03 13.97 -3.17
C ILE A 299 9.79 14.70 -1.84
N LEU A 300 9.70 16.04 -1.89
CA LEU A 300 9.45 16.89 -0.72
C LEU A 300 8.17 16.48 0.03
N ASN A 301 7.08 16.22 -0.69
CA ASN A 301 5.81 15.82 -0.08
C ASN A 301 5.90 14.44 0.58
N ILE A 302 6.54 13.47 -0.08
CA ILE A 302 6.73 12.12 0.49
C ILE A 302 7.60 12.21 1.74
N PHE A 303 8.77 12.85 1.65
CA PHE A 303 9.71 12.94 2.77
C PHE A 303 9.13 13.73 3.94
N LYS A 304 8.45 14.86 3.70
CA LYS A 304 7.76 15.61 4.76
C LYS A 304 6.76 14.77 5.54
N LYS A 305 6.01 13.92 4.84
CA LYS A 305 5.05 13.02 5.49
C LYS A 305 5.76 11.86 6.19
N MET A 306 6.87 11.34 5.66
CA MET A 306 7.66 10.30 6.33
C MET A 306 8.28 10.85 7.62
N GLN A 307 8.85 12.06 7.60
CA GLN A 307 9.37 12.74 8.78
C GLN A 307 8.30 12.81 9.88
N LYS A 308 7.07 13.21 9.51
CA LYS A 308 5.94 13.29 10.46
C LYS A 308 5.62 11.93 11.10
N GLN A 309 5.66 10.84 10.33
CA GLN A 309 5.37 9.49 10.84
C GLN A 309 6.52 8.89 11.65
N LEU A 310 7.77 9.17 11.27
CA LEU A 310 8.95 8.67 11.96
C LEU A 310 9.25 9.40 13.28
N GLY A 311 8.82 10.66 13.41
CA GLY A 311 9.02 11.46 14.62
C GLY A 311 10.51 11.55 15.00
N ALA A 312 10.88 10.99 16.15
CA ALA A 312 12.26 10.97 16.64
C ALA A 312 13.25 10.14 15.78
N GLN A 313 12.75 9.38 14.80
CA GLN A 313 13.58 8.58 13.89
C GLN A 313 13.73 9.21 12.49
N LYS A 314 13.39 10.50 12.32
CA LYS A 314 13.42 11.17 11.00
C LYS A 314 14.82 11.22 10.36
N GLN A 315 15.90 11.14 11.12
CA GLN A 315 17.27 11.04 10.62
C GLN A 315 17.50 9.82 9.72
N ARG A 316 16.71 8.75 9.87
CA ARG A 316 16.78 7.55 9.02
C ARG A 316 16.48 7.84 7.54
N LEU A 317 15.86 9.00 7.24
CA LEU A 317 15.60 9.43 5.88
C LEU A 317 16.86 9.81 5.12
N HIS A 318 17.94 10.19 5.82
CA HIS A 318 19.26 10.37 5.22
C HIS A 318 19.72 9.09 4.52
N ASP A 319 19.73 7.98 5.26
CA ASP A 319 20.15 6.67 4.73
C ASP A 319 19.23 6.19 3.61
N LEU A 320 17.92 6.48 3.71
CA LEU A 320 16.97 6.16 2.67
C LEU A 320 17.28 6.90 1.37
N LEU A 321 17.43 8.23 1.42
CA LEU A 321 17.58 9.07 0.23
C LEU A 321 18.91 8.81 -0.48
N GLU A 322 20.01 8.99 0.24
CA GLU A 322 21.34 8.81 -0.34
C GLU A 322 21.60 7.34 -0.66
N GLY A 323 21.15 6.43 0.19
CA GLY A 323 21.32 5.01 -0.05
C GLY A 323 20.51 4.49 -1.24
N THR A 324 19.34 5.08 -1.51
CA THR A 324 18.59 4.81 -2.75
C THR A 324 19.31 5.36 -3.97
N LEU A 325 19.85 6.59 -3.91
CA LEU A 325 20.62 7.18 -5.02
C LEU A 325 21.85 6.32 -5.36
N ARG A 326 22.62 5.88 -4.35
CA ARG A 326 23.77 4.97 -4.51
C ARG A 326 23.35 3.63 -5.13
N LEU A 327 22.23 3.05 -4.67
CA LEU A 327 21.70 1.80 -5.21
C LEU A 327 21.37 1.91 -6.69
N GLU A 328 20.62 2.95 -7.09
CA GLU A 328 20.25 3.13 -8.50
C GLU A 328 21.48 3.41 -9.37
N GLN A 329 22.42 4.23 -8.90
CA GLN A 329 23.69 4.48 -9.59
C GLN A 329 24.48 3.17 -9.84
N GLN A 330 24.69 2.37 -8.79
CA GLN A 330 25.38 1.08 -8.88
C GLN A 330 24.67 0.17 -9.90
N TRP A 331 23.35 0.10 -9.83
CA TRP A 331 22.59 -0.78 -10.71
C TRP A 331 22.61 -0.33 -12.18
N LEU A 332 22.55 0.98 -12.46
CA LEU A 332 22.73 1.48 -13.82
C LEU A 332 24.13 1.16 -14.37
N GLN A 333 25.17 1.22 -13.54
CA GLN A 333 26.52 0.82 -13.92
C GLN A 333 26.61 -0.68 -14.25
N GLU A 334 25.96 -1.54 -13.46
CA GLU A 334 25.85 -2.97 -13.74
C GLU A 334 25.16 -3.23 -15.10
N GLN A 335 24.10 -2.48 -15.42
CA GLN A 335 23.38 -2.54 -16.70
C GLN A 335 24.14 -1.90 -17.87
N LEU A 336 25.12 -1.05 -17.61
CA LEU A 336 25.99 -0.50 -18.66
C LEU A 336 27.05 -1.51 -19.09
N GLN A 337 27.52 -2.34 -18.14
CA GLN A 337 28.51 -3.38 -18.37
C GLN A 337 27.91 -4.65 -18.99
N ASN A 338 26.63 -4.94 -18.71
CA ASN A 338 25.91 -6.11 -19.20
C ASN A 338 24.69 -5.69 -20.02
N PRO A 339 24.35 -6.32 -21.16
CA PRO A 339 23.20 -5.93 -21.98
C PRO A 339 21.91 -5.77 -21.16
N GLY A 340 21.43 -4.52 -21.03
CA GLY A 340 20.33 -4.15 -20.15
C GLY A 340 19.02 -3.79 -20.87
N ILE A 341 18.03 -3.34 -20.09
CA ILE A 341 16.69 -2.94 -20.58
C ILE A 341 16.70 -1.55 -21.25
N TRP A 342 17.59 -0.68 -20.77
CA TRP A 342 17.77 0.69 -21.24
C TRP A 342 18.91 0.78 -22.24
N ASP A 343 18.84 1.76 -23.15
CA ASP A 343 19.96 2.02 -24.03
C ASP A 343 21.12 2.69 -23.30
N LYS A 344 22.31 2.60 -23.91
CA LYS A 344 23.56 3.11 -23.34
C LYS A 344 23.46 4.58 -22.91
N LYS A 345 22.83 5.41 -23.74
CA LYS A 345 22.71 6.85 -23.47
C LYS A 345 21.81 7.10 -22.26
N GLN A 346 20.67 6.42 -22.16
CA GLN A 346 19.79 6.52 -21.00
C GLN A 346 20.50 6.14 -19.69
N LEU A 347 21.34 5.10 -19.73
CA LEU A 347 22.12 4.67 -18.58
C LEU A 347 23.16 5.72 -18.18
N GLU A 348 23.94 6.23 -19.14
CA GLU A 348 24.94 7.28 -18.92
C GLU A 348 24.32 8.57 -18.37
N ASP A 349 23.25 9.07 -18.99
CA ASP A 349 22.50 10.25 -18.56
C ASP A 349 21.92 10.06 -17.14
N GLY A 350 21.43 8.86 -16.82
CA GLY A 350 20.90 8.51 -15.51
C GLY A 350 21.97 8.47 -14.42
N ILE A 351 23.14 7.87 -14.71
CA ILE A 351 24.30 7.83 -13.80
C ILE A 351 24.78 9.25 -13.51
N GLU A 352 24.93 10.09 -14.53
CA GLU A 352 25.31 11.50 -14.36
C GLU A 352 24.32 12.24 -13.47
N THR A 353 23.02 12.05 -13.72
CA THR A 353 21.96 12.66 -12.90
C THR A 353 22.10 12.26 -11.44
N TYR A 354 22.19 10.97 -11.13
CA TYR A 354 22.30 10.51 -9.73
C TYR A 354 23.58 10.98 -9.04
N ASN A 355 24.73 10.97 -9.73
CA ASN A 355 26.00 11.49 -9.20
C ASN A 355 25.86 12.96 -8.77
N ARG A 356 25.35 13.81 -9.67
CA ARG A 356 25.16 15.24 -9.39
C ARG A 356 24.26 15.50 -8.18
N HIS A 357 23.32 14.60 -7.89
CA HIS A 357 22.41 14.73 -6.75
C HIS A 357 22.97 14.15 -5.44
N LEU A 358 23.87 13.17 -5.51
CA LEU A 358 24.65 12.70 -4.36
C LEU A 358 25.56 13.81 -3.80
N ASP A 359 26.02 14.73 -4.65
CA ASP A 359 26.95 15.81 -4.27
C ASP A 359 26.28 17.04 -3.62
N GLY A 360 25.06 16.93 -3.07
CA GLY A 360 24.57 17.88 -2.06
C GLY A 360 23.20 18.56 -2.29
N ARG A 361 22.50 18.30 -3.41
CA ARG A 361 21.16 18.89 -3.62
C ARG A 361 20.07 18.27 -2.73
N TRP A 362 20.25 17.02 -2.35
CA TRP A 362 19.27 16.20 -1.63
C TRP A 362 19.86 15.62 -0.35
N HIS A 363 20.62 16.45 0.38
CA HIS A 363 21.24 16.04 1.64
C HIS A 363 20.30 16.31 2.82
N ILE A 364 20.23 15.34 3.73
CA ILE A 364 19.42 15.38 4.95
C ILE A 364 20.39 15.36 6.13
N ASP A 365 20.27 16.33 7.04
CA ASP A 365 21.13 16.40 8.23
C ASP A 365 20.78 15.34 9.28
N GLU A 366 21.57 15.31 10.36
CA GLU A 366 21.33 14.43 11.51
C GLU A 366 20.01 14.73 12.23
N ALA A 367 19.44 15.92 12.05
CA ALA A 367 18.11 16.27 12.54
C ALA A 367 17.01 15.78 11.58
N GLY A 368 17.34 15.11 10.48
CA GLY A 368 16.39 14.63 9.50
C GLY A 368 15.78 15.72 8.62
N GLU A 369 16.37 16.91 8.56
CA GLU A 369 15.93 18.04 7.74
C GLU A 369 16.78 18.18 6.47
N LEU A 370 16.17 18.68 5.39
CA LEU A 370 16.93 18.98 4.17
C LEU A 370 17.86 20.17 4.41
N THR A 371 19.16 19.99 4.17
CA THR A 371 20.14 21.08 4.36
C THR A 371 20.05 22.14 3.28
N THR A 372 19.55 21.78 2.09
CA THR A 372 19.27 22.71 1.00
C THR A 372 17.78 23.07 1.03
N PRO A 373 17.42 24.31 1.38
CA PRO A 373 16.03 24.73 1.44
C PRO A 373 15.41 24.82 0.04
N TRP A 374 14.18 24.30 -0.07
CA TRP A 374 13.37 24.37 -1.29
C TRP A 374 12.25 25.38 -1.12
N THR A 375 12.03 26.22 -2.13
CA THR A 375 10.94 27.20 -2.17
C THR A 375 10.14 27.03 -3.45
N PHE A 376 8.84 27.29 -3.39
CA PHE A 376 7.98 27.28 -4.58
C PHE A 376 8.02 28.66 -5.23
N ASP A 377 8.53 28.74 -6.45
CA ASP A 377 8.50 29.94 -7.28
C ASP A 377 7.12 30.02 -7.96
N GLU A 378 6.23 30.85 -7.41
CA GLU A 378 4.86 31.03 -7.93
C GLU A 378 4.84 31.55 -9.37
N GLN A 379 5.82 32.38 -9.76
CA GLN A 379 5.89 32.93 -11.12
C GLN A 379 6.24 31.86 -12.15
N LYS A 380 7.12 30.93 -11.77
CA LYS A 380 7.53 29.82 -12.64
C LYS A 380 6.68 28.56 -12.46
N GLY A 381 5.78 28.56 -11.49
CA GLY A 381 4.95 27.41 -11.14
C GLY A 381 5.77 26.16 -10.78
N LYS A 382 6.96 26.33 -10.19
CA LYS A 382 7.86 25.21 -9.89
C LYS A 382 8.68 25.43 -8.62
N TRP A 383 9.09 24.33 -8.02
CA TRP A 383 10.03 24.32 -6.90
C TRP A 383 11.45 24.63 -7.38
N VAL A 384 12.14 25.48 -6.64
CA VAL A 384 13.53 25.88 -6.85
C VAL A 384 14.30 25.78 -5.54
N ASN A 385 15.62 25.61 -5.61
CA ASN A 385 16.44 25.76 -4.42
C ASN A 385 16.50 27.25 -4.06
N ALA A 386 16.34 27.56 -2.78
CA ALA A 386 16.71 28.87 -2.26
C ALA A 386 18.24 28.89 -2.13
N SER A 387 18.90 29.25 -3.22
CA SER A 387 20.33 29.60 -3.24
C SER A 387 20.56 30.94 -2.57
#